data_AF-A0A8T4YM10-F1
#
_entry.id   AF-A0A8T4YM10-F1
#
_cell.length_a   1.000
_cell.length_b   1.000
_cell.length_c   1.000
_cell.angle_alpha   90.00
_cell.angle_beta   90.00
_cell.angle_gamma   90.00
#
_symmetry.space_group_name_H-M   'P 1'
#
loop_
_entity.id
_entity.type
_entity.pdbx_description
1 polymer ?
#
loop_
_entity_poly.entity_id
_entity_poly.type
_entity_poly.pdbx_seq_one_letter_code
_entity_poly.pdbx_strand_id
1 'polypeptide(L)'
;MFRNRRNSKIRGESKNEGELYALTDLAEGERGIIIRALGGFGLVRRLAEMGLTPGVEVKLLRKGSFGGPVEIEVRSVALALGRGVASRVLVKPVKDEPHD
;
A
#
# COMPACT_ATOMS: atom_id res chain seq x y z
N MET A 1 -20.84 -5.23 -7.03
CA MET A 1 -20.46 -4.23 -8.05
C MET A 1 -18.95 -4.05 -8.02
N PHE A 2 -18.31 -4.13 -9.20
CA PHE A 2 -16.91 -3.79 -9.55
C PHE A 2 -15.74 -4.40 -8.75
N ARG A 3 -15.43 -5.69 -9.03
CA ARG A 3 -14.05 -6.21 -8.99
C ARG A 3 -13.25 -5.52 -10.11
N ASN A 4 -12.65 -4.37 -9.83
CA ASN A 4 -11.81 -3.64 -10.78
C ASN A 4 -10.45 -4.36 -10.94
N ARG A 5 -10.44 -5.46 -11.72
CA ARG A 5 -9.25 -6.18 -12.18
C ARG A 5 -8.44 -5.33 -13.17
N ARG A 6 -7.73 -4.33 -12.67
CA ARG A 6 -6.68 -3.61 -13.41
C ARG A 6 -5.42 -3.50 -12.56
N ASN A 7 -4.87 -4.65 -12.13
CA ASN A 7 -3.59 -4.63 -11.44
C ASN A 7 -2.47 -4.49 -12.47
N SER A 8 -1.83 -3.33 -12.45
CA SER A 8 -0.52 -3.07 -13.06
C SER A 8 0.51 -3.94 -12.34
N LYS A 9 0.63 -5.19 -12.79
CA LYS A 9 1.61 -6.16 -12.30
C LYS A 9 3.01 -5.62 -12.60
N ILE A 10 3.69 -5.06 -11.60
CA ILE A 10 5.11 -4.73 -11.73
C ILE A 10 5.85 -6.07 -11.65
N ARG A 11 6.25 -6.61 -12.82
CA ARG A 11 6.98 -7.89 -12.90
C ARG A 11 8.35 -7.71 -12.26
N GLY A 12 8.51 -8.19 -11.02
CA GLY A 12 9.82 -8.50 -10.44
C GLY A 12 10.37 -9.77 -11.08
N GLU A 13 11.54 -9.69 -11.71
CA GLU A 13 12.27 -10.83 -12.23
C GLU A 13 12.99 -11.56 -11.08
N SER A 14 12.35 -12.58 -10.47
CA SER A 14 13.00 -13.81 -9.93
C SER A 14 12.05 -14.64 -9.04
N LYS A 15 11.53 -15.72 -9.65
CA LYS A 15 11.06 -17.03 -9.14
C LYS A 15 10.47 -17.30 -7.73
N ASN A 16 10.29 -16.38 -6.80
CA ASN A 16 9.54 -16.64 -5.55
C ASN A 16 8.91 -15.40 -4.88
N GLU A 17 8.63 -14.35 -5.66
CA GLU A 17 8.10 -13.10 -5.11
C GLU A 17 6.58 -13.05 -5.21
N GLY A 18 5.93 -13.08 -4.05
CA GLY A 18 4.49 -12.82 -3.93
C GLY A 18 4.13 -11.51 -4.63
N GLU A 19 2.96 -11.47 -5.26
CA GLU A 19 2.53 -10.35 -6.09
C GLU A 19 2.56 -9.05 -5.26
N LEU A 20 3.44 -8.12 -5.65
CA LEU A 20 3.54 -6.79 -5.07
C LEU A 20 2.55 -5.85 -5.76
N TYR A 21 1.90 -5.03 -4.97
CA TYR A 21 0.89 -4.08 -5.41
C TYR A 21 1.25 -2.69 -4.92
N ALA A 22 0.80 -1.66 -5.62
CA ALA A 22 0.88 -0.32 -5.05
C ALA A 22 -0.14 -0.22 -3.90
N LEU A 23 0.14 0.61 -2.90
CA LEU A 23 -0.81 0.88 -1.82
C LEU A 23 -2.16 1.39 -2.34
N THR A 24 -2.15 2.08 -3.49
CA THR A 24 -3.36 2.53 -4.19
C THR A 24 -4.20 1.42 -4.78
N ASP A 25 -3.65 0.21 -4.92
CA ASP A 25 -4.31 -0.94 -5.54
C ASP A 25 -5.06 -1.81 -4.52
N LEU A 26 -4.73 -1.71 -3.22
CA LEU A 26 -5.50 -2.34 -2.14
C LEU A 26 -6.95 -1.87 -2.17
N ALA A 27 -7.92 -2.72 -1.86
CA ALA A 27 -9.31 -2.31 -1.65
C ALA A 27 -9.53 -1.74 -0.25
N GLU A 28 -10.54 -0.89 -0.07
CA GLU A 28 -10.86 -0.34 1.26
C GLU A 28 -11.16 -1.47 2.23
N GLY A 29 -10.54 -1.43 3.40
CA GLY A 29 -10.57 -2.51 4.39
C GLY A 29 -9.46 -3.55 4.24
N GLU A 30 -8.79 -3.64 3.08
CA GLU A 30 -7.68 -4.58 2.89
C GLU A 30 -6.41 -4.13 3.60
N ARG A 31 -5.58 -5.12 3.94
CA ARG A 31 -4.29 -4.93 4.59
C ARG A 31 -3.16 -5.37 3.69
N GLY A 32 -2.00 -4.74 3.88
CA GLY A 32 -0.77 -5.14 3.21
C GLY A 32 0.45 -4.85 4.07
N ILE A 33 1.52 -5.59 3.83
CA ILE A 33 2.82 -5.36 4.44
C ILE A 33 3.64 -4.51 3.49
N ILE A 34 4.19 -3.39 3.96
CA ILE A 34 5.10 -2.56 3.17
C ILE A 34 6.34 -3.37 2.84
N ILE A 35 6.68 -3.46 1.56
CA ILE A 35 7.91 -4.11 1.10
C ILE A 35 8.97 -3.07 0.79
N ARG A 36 8.60 -1.98 0.11
CA ARG A 36 9.50 -0.86 -0.20
C ARG A 36 8.75 0.36 -0.69
N ALA A 37 9.39 1.52 -0.62
CA ALA A 37 8.94 2.74 -1.29
C ALA A 37 9.82 3.03 -2.51
N LEU A 38 9.22 3.51 -3.59
CA LEU A 38 9.88 3.96 -4.80
C LEU A 38 10.07 5.49 -4.74
N GLY A 39 11.26 6.00 -5.05
CA GLY A 39 11.54 7.43 -5.06
C GLY A 39 12.94 7.76 -4.59
N GLY A 40 13.27 9.06 -4.60
CA GLY A 40 14.55 9.55 -4.08
C GLY A 40 14.64 9.47 -2.55
N PHE A 41 15.87 9.63 -2.03
CA PHE A 41 16.18 9.53 -0.61
C PHE A 41 15.26 10.37 0.29
N GLY A 42 14.95 11.61 -0.10
CA GLY A 42 14.09 12.50 0.70
C GLY A 42 12.67 11.97 0.88
N LEU A 43 12.07 11.37 -0.16
CA LEU A 43 10.73 10.79 -0.06
C LEU A 43 10.74 9.54 0.83
N VAL A 44 11.70 8.65 0.60
CA VAL A 44 11.83 7.40 1.38
C VAL A 44 12.06 7.72 2.86
N ARG A 45 12.93 8.69 3.16
CA ARG A 45 13.19 9.15 4.53
C ARG A 45 11.92 9.70 5.19
N ARG A 46 11.17 10.57 4.51
CA ARG A 46 9.92 11.13 5.06
C ARG A 46 8.87 10.04 5.32
N LEU A 47 8.76 9.06 4.43
CA LEU A 47 7.88 7.90 4.64
C LEU A 47 8.31 7.10 5.88
N ALA A 48 9.61 6.83 6.03
CA ALA A 48 10.15 6.15 7.19
C ALA A 48 9.89 6.91 8.51
N GLU A 49 10.07 8.23 8.51
CA GLU A 49 9.77 9.11 9.66
C GLU A 49 8.28 9.07 10.06
N MET A 50 7.38 8.84 9.10
CA MET A 50 5.94 8.61 9.35
C MET A 50 5.61 7.16 9.75
N GLY A 51 6.60 6.29 9.90
CA GLY A 51 6.42 4.88 10.26
C GLY A 51 6.15 3.94 9.09
N LEU A 52 6.16 4.45 7.84
CA LEU A 52 5.98 3.67 6.61
C LEU A 52 7.30 3.03 6.19
N THR A 53 7.72 2.04 6.98
CA THR A 53 8.96 1.30 6.80
C THR A 53 8.67 -0.13 6.32
N PRO A 54 9.62 -0.77 5.61
CA PRO A 54 9.47 -2.17 5.22
C PRO A 54 9.16 -3.08 6.41
N GLY A 55 8.25 -4.05 6.22
CA GLY A 55 7.78 -4.97 7.24
C GLY A 55 6.60 -4.47 8.07
N VAL A 56 6.20 -3.21 7.93
CA VAL A 56 5.04 -2.66 8.66
C VAL A 56 3.73 -3.02 7.95
N GLU A 57 2.77 -3.51 8.73
CA GLU A 57 1.39 -3.69 8.28
C GLU A 57 0.70 -2.33 8.15
N VAL A 58 -0.01 -2.17 7.04
CA VAL A 58 -0.86 -1.03 6.75
C VAL A 58 -2.23 -1.50 6.30
N LYS A 59 -3.27 -0.80 6.75
CA LYS A 59 -4.64 -1.04 6.32
C LYS A 59 -5.12 0.12 5.49
N LEU A 60 -5.74 -0.15 4.36
CA LEU A 60 -6.40 0.89 3.59
C LEU A 60 -7.73 1.24 4.25
N LEU A 61 -7.87 2.47 4.75
CA LEU A 61 -9.11 2.93 5.36
C LEU A 61 -10.08 3.44 4.30
N ARG A 62 -9.60 4.36 3.46
CA ARG A 62 -10.43 5.05 2.47
C ARG A 62 -9.61 5.56 1.30
N LYS A 63 -10.20 5.55 0.11
CA LYS A 63 -9.67 6.26 -1.06
C LYS A 63 -10.45 7.55 -1.26
N GLY A 64 -9.75 8.68 -1.28
CA GLY A 64 -10.35 9.95 -1.68
C GLY A 64 -10.93 9.87 -3.09
N SER A 65 -12.12 10.45 -3.28
CA SER A 65 -12.73 10.59 -4.60
C SER A 65 -11.87 11.47 -5.52
N PHE A 66 -11.92 11.24 -6.84
CA PHE A 66 -11.34 12.11 -7.88
C PHE A 66 -9.86 12.52 -7.67
N GLY A 67 -8.98 11.55 -7.37
CA GLY A 67 -7.55 11.82 -7.19
C GLY A 67 -7.18 12.34 -5.79
N GLY A 68 -8.13 12.35 -4.86
CA GLY A 68 -7.92 12.67 -3.46
C GLY A 68 -6.90 11.76 -2.75
N PRO A 69 -6.50 12.12 -1.53
CA PRO A 69 -5.53 11.38 -0.75
C PRO A 69 -6.03 9.97 -0.42
N VAL A 70 -5.08 9.10 -0.11
CA VAL A 70 -5.31 7.74 0.34
C VAL A 70 -5.16 7.73 1.85
N GLU A 71 -6.23 7.40 2.56
CA GLU A 71 -6.22 7.24 4.01
C GLU A 71 -5.86 5.81 4.37
N ILE A 72 -4.85 5.67 5.21
CA ILE A 72 -4.35 4.40 5.70
C ILE A 72 -4.23 4.41 7.21
N GLU A 73 -4.27 3.23 7.81
CA GLU A 73 -3.91 3.02 9.20
C GLU A 73 -2.55 2.33 9.25
N VAL A 74 -1.66 2.89 10.06
CA VAL A 74 -0.30 2.37 10.31
C VAL A 74 -0.08 2.39 11.81
N ARG A 75 0.19 1.24 12.43
CA ARG A 75 0.39 1.14 13.89
C ARG A 75 -0.73 1.82 14.69
N SER A 76 -1.99 1.58 14.30
CA SER A 76 -3.19 2.17 14.92
C SER A 76 -3.31 3.70 14.81
N VAL A 77 -2.55 4.33 13.89
CA VAL A 77 -2.65 5.75 13.58
C VAL A 77 -3.13 5.94 12.15
N ALA A 78 -4.15 6.76 11.95
CA ALA A 78 -4.65 7.13 10.64
C ALA A 78 -3.76 8.21 10.00
N LEU A 79 -3.32 7.97 8.76
CA LEU A 79 -2.49 8.87 7.97
C LEU A 79 -3.10 9.07 6.58
N ALA A 80 -3.03 10.29 6.06
CA ALA A 80 -3.43 10.60 4.70
C ALA A 80 -2.18 10.79 3.82
N LEU A 81 -2.04 9.95 2.80
CA LEU A 81 -0.97 10.05 1.81
C LEU A 81 -1.52 10.62 0.50
N GLY A 82 -0.83 11.61 -0.06
CA GLY A 82 -1.13 12.07 -1.42
C GLY A 82 -1.05 10.89 -2.40
N ARG A 83 -1.98 10.82 -3.36
CA ARG A 83 -2.12 9.68 -4.27
C ARG A 83 -0.83 9.31 -5.01
N GLY A 84 -0.04 10.30 -5.44
CA GLY A 84 1.25 10.08 -6.11
C GLY A 84 2.38 9.60 -5.19
N VAL A 85 2.23 9.74 -3.87
CA VAL A 85 3.11 9.12 -2.87
C VAL A 85 2.65 7.70 -2.60
N ALA A 86 1.35 7.50 -2.38
CA ALA A 86 0.75 6.19 -2.15
C ALA A 86 1.01 5.21 -3.31
N SER A 87 0.95 5.68 -4.57
CA SER A 87 1.23 4.84 -5.75
C SER A 87 2.68 4.36 -5.84
N ARG A 88 3.58 4.93 -5.04
CA ARG A 88 5.00 4.56 -4.97
C ARG A 88 5.32 3.64 -3.78
N VAL A 89 4.37 3.40 -2.88
CA VAL A 89 4.54 2.45 -1.78
C VAL A 89 4.12 1.07 -2.26
N LEU A 90 5.05 0.13 -2.30
CA LEU A 90 4.80 -1.25 -2.67
C LEU A 90 4.47 -2.08 -1.44
N VAL A 91 3.37 -2.82 -1.53
CA VAL A 91 2.84 -3.66 -0.47
C VAL A 91 2.62 -5.09 -0.96
N LYS A 92 2.71 -6.04 -0.03
CA LYS A 92 2.26 -7.42 -0.20
C LYS A 92 0.93 -7.58 0.54
N PRO A 93 -0.20 -7.91 -0.11
CA PRO A 93 -1.50 -8.02 0.54
C PRO A 93 -1.48 -9.16 1.55
N VAL A 94 -2.09 -8.91 2.70
CA VAL A 94 -2.35 -9.92 3.72
C VAL A 94 -3.76 -10.44 3.45
N LYS A 95 -3.87 -11.74 3.16
CA LYS A 95 -5.18 -12.39 3.15
C LYS A 95 -5.56 -12.63 4.60
N ASP A 96 -6.45 -11.81 5.13
CA ASP A 96 -7.24 -12.19 6.30
C ASP A 96 -8.12 -13.35 5.84
N GLU A 97 -7.72 -14.58 6.16
CA GLU A 97 -8.60 -15.73 6.09
C GLU A 97 -9.52 -15.61 7.33
N PRO A 98 -10.83 -15.32 7.17
CA PRO A 98 -11.70 -15.20 8.31
C PRO A 98 -11.70 -16.54 9.04
N HIS A 99 -11.14 -16.56 10.25
CA HIS A 99 -11.40 -17.65 11.18
C HIS A 99 -12.88 -17.58 11.57
N ASP A 100 -13.57 -18.67 11.29
CA ASP A 100 -14.99 -18.96 11.53
C ASP A 100 -15.46 -18.58 12.94
#